data_AF-A0A954T4S8-F1
#
_entry.id   AF-A0A954T4S8-F1
#
_cell.length_a   1.000
_cell.length_b   1.000
_cell.length_c   1.000
_cell.angle_alpha   90.00
_cell.angle_beta   90.00
_cell.angle_gamma   90.00
#
_symmetry.space_group_name_H-M   'P 1'
#
loop_
_entity.id
_entity.type
_entity.pdbx_description
1 polymer ?
#
loop_
_entity_poly.entity_id
_entity_poly.type
_entity_poly.pdbx_seq_one_letter_code
_entity_poly.pdbx_strand_id
1 'polypeptide(L)'
;MNRIAPAALLLCLAAVRCVTAAEPAVPPSAAAPPAPVVAAAITRALPVIRDRGVEWIEQRSCVSCHRVSFMTWAMRAAAENGFEVDRKQLATWEQWSVEALLKPQEGRTEPAGASNLEGVAQVLWAARNQPDHPSTAARQQLLAFLLEAQEDSGTWPAKGQLPRQKRPPEETALVSSLWNALALGTAGNTAETAEARKRALAGAGPYREAASTEWYVVRLLLAVQSAAPGDRQQLIDRLTALQRPGGGWGWLVKDEADALATGMALYALRFADVPVEHDSIRQGVQFLLNTQQDDGSWQVPGTKRQARGLPVETAGYWGTCWATIGLLSTRTMPPPAGESAPAATPDG
;
A
#
# COMPACT_ATOMS: atom_id res chain seq x y z
N MET A 1 -26.92 74.22 -44.07
CA MET A 1 -26.99 72.78 -44.38
C MET A 1 -25.85 72.07 -43.65
N ASN A 2 -26.08 70.82 -43.24
CA ASN A 2 -25.24 69.94 -42.39
C ASN A 2 -25.38 70.09 -40.87
N ARG A 3 -26.45 69.48 -40.34
CA ARG A 3 -26.53 68.98 -38.97
C ARG A 3 -26.14 67.50 -38.98
N ILE A 4 -25.14 67.14 -38.18
CA ILE A 4 -24.68 65.77 -37.96
C ILE A 4 -25.57 65.15 -36.89
N ALA A 5 -26.20 64.01 -37.19
CA ALA A 5 -27.00 63.22 -36.25
C ALA A 5 -26.10 62.26 -35.45
N PRO A 6 -26.41 61.93 -34.18
CA PRO A 6 -25.63 60.98 -33.40
C PRO A 6 -26.05 59.54 -33.73
N ALA A 7 -25.05 58.67 -33.94
CA ALA A 7 -25.27 57.24 -34.10
C ALA A 7 -25.61 56.61 -32.74
N ALA A 8 -26.78 55.97 -32.66
CA ALA A 8 -27.20 55.18 -31.52
C ALA A 8 -26.42 53.85 -31.47
N LEU A 9 -25.65 53.65 -30.41
CA LEU A 9 -24.95 52.40 -30.13
C LEU A 9 -25.95 51.40 -29.52
N LEU A 10 -26.44 50.45 -30.32
CA LEU A 10 -27.24 49.31 -29.86
C LEU A 10 -26.33 48.33 -29.10
N LEU A 11 -26.43 48.31 -27.77
CA LEU A 11 -25.86 47.26 -26.93
C LEU A 11 -26.70 45.98 -27.09
N CYS A 12 -26.19 45.01 -27.86
CA CYS A 12 -26.70 43.64 -27.84
C CYS A 12 -26.29 42.95 -26.53
N LEU A 13 -27.22 42.85 -25.58
CA LEU A 13 -27.10 41.94 -24.43
C LEU A 13 -27.23 40.50 -24.92
N ALA A 14 -26.11 39.82 -25.15
CA ALA A 14 -26.09 38.38 -25.33
C ALA A 14 -26.36 37.70 -23.98
N ALA A 15 -27.52 37.07 -23.84
CA ALA A 15 -27.82 36.24 -22.68
C ALA A 15 -26.88 35.02 -22.68
N VAL A 16 -25.92 35.01 -21.76
CA VAL A 16 -25.10 33.82 -21.47
C VAL A 16 -26.03 32.78 -20.84
N ARG A 17 -26.48 31.81 -21.63
CA ARG A 17 -27.09 30.60 -21.09
C ARG A 17 -25.98 29.82 -20.36
N CYS A 18 -26.03 29.80 -19.04
CA CYS A 18 -25.30 28.82 -18.24
C CYS A 18 -25.77 27.42 -18.67
N VAL A 19 -24.98 26.76 -19.51
CA VAL A 19 -25.07 25.32 -19.68
C VAL A 19 -24.47 24.75 -18.41
N THR A 20 -25.31 24.32 -17.47
CA THR A 20 -24.87 23.41 -16.42
C THR A 20 -24.45 22.14 -17.14
N ALA A 21 -23.14 21.90 -17.25
CA ALA A 21 -22.65 20.59 -17.61
C ALA A 21 -23.18 19.62 -16.56
N ALA A 22 -24.10 18.74 -16.96
CA ALA A 22 -24.50 17.64 -16.11
C ALA A 22 -23.22 16.87 -15.74
N GLU A 23 -23.04 16.56 -14.46
CA GLU A 23 -22.03 15.60 -14.03
C GLU A 23 -22.19 14.33 -14.89
N PRO A 24 -21.08 13.78 -15.44
CA PRO A 24 -21.19 12.54 -16.18
C PRO A 24 -21.76 11.48 -15.24
N ALA A 25 -22.91 10.92 -15.62
CA ALA A 25 -23.53 9.83 -14.90
C ALA A 25 -22.50 8.72 -14.70
N VAL A 26 -22.32 8.27 -13.45
CA VAL A 26 -21.51 7.10 -13.14
C VAL A 26 -22.08 5.94 -13.98
N PRO A 27 -21.30 5.34 -14.90
CA PRO A 27 -21.79 4.23 -15.69
C PRO A 27 -22.26 3.11 -14.74
N PRO A 28 -23.31 2.35 -15.10
CA PRO A 28 -23.73 1.20 -14.29
C PRO A 28 -22.52 0.33 -13.98
N SER A 29 -22.43 -0.12 -12.73
CA SER A 29 -21.31 -0.93 -12.22
C SER A 29 -20.97 -2.02 -13.23
N ALA A 30 -19.80 -1.89 -13.86
CA ALA A 30 -19.30 -2.91 -14.77
C ALA A 30 -19.24 -4.24 -13.99
N ALA A 31 -19.63 -5.34 -14.64
CA ALA A 31 -19.52 -6.66 -14.06
C ALA A 31 -18.09 -6.90 -13.55
N ALA A 32 -17.93 -7.65 -12.46
CA ALA A 32 -16.62 -7.97 -11.92
C ALA A 32 -15.74 -8.59 -13.03
N PRO A 33 -14.46 -8.18 -13.15
CA PRO A 33 -13.57 -8.80 -14.11
C PRO A 33 -13.50 -10.31 -13.89
N PRO A 34 -13.54 -11.14 -14.95
CA PRO A 34 -13.48 -12.60 -14.80
C PRO A 34 -12.19 -13.04 -14.09
N ALA A 35 -12.29 -14.04 -13.22
CA ALA A 35 -11.14 -14.57 -12.47
C ALA A 35 -9.92 -14.98 -13.34
N PRO A 36 -10.08 -15.51 -14.57
CA PRO A 36 -8.96 -15.76 -15.47
C PRO A 36 -8.23 -14.49 -15.94
N VAL A 37 -8.93 -13.37 -16.11
CA VAL A 37 -8.33 -12.09 -16.53
C VAL A 37 -7.45 -11.53 -15.42
N VAL A 38 -7.94 -11.58 -14.17
CA VAL A 38 -7.16 -11.18 -12.98
C VAL A 38 -5.94 -12.09 -12.82
N ALA A 39 -6.08 -13.40 -13.00
CA ALA A 39 -4.97 -14.34 -12.94
C ALA A 39 -3.90 -14.04 -14.00
N ALA A 40 -4.30 -13.79 -15.25
CA ALA A 40 -3.37 -13.45 -16.32
C ALA A 40 -2.58 -12.16 -16.03
N ALA A 41 -3.23 -11.14 -15.47
CA ALA A 41 -2.56 -9.90 -15.06
C ALA A 41 -1.50 -10.14 -13.98
N ILE A 42 -1.83 -10.94 -12.95
CA ILE A 42 -0.87 -11.34 -11.90
C ILE A 42 0.30 -12.10 -12.52
N THR A 43 0.04 -13.12 -13.36
CA THR A 43 1.08 -13.93 -14.00
C THR A 43 2.06 -13.08 -14.81
N ARG A 44 1.60 -12.04 -15.52
CA ARG A 44 2.49 -11.13 -16.26
C ARG A 44 3.36 -10.26 -15.35
N ALA A 45 2.88 -9.89 -14.16
CA ALA A 45 3.61 -9.02 -13.24
C ALA A 45 4.73 -9.75 -12.49
N LEU A 46 4.58 -11.05 -12.21
CA LEU A 46 5.52 -11.81 -11.38
C LEU A 46 6.97 -11.83 -11.91
N PRO A 47 7.24 -12.04 -13.23
CA PRO A 47 8.60 -11.95 -13.75
C PRO A 47 9.24 -10.58 -13.54
N VAL A 48 8.49 -9.47 -13.77
CA VAL A 48 9.02 -8.11 -13.58
C VAL A 48 9.38 -7.85 -12.12
N ILE A 49 8.53 -8.28 -11.18
CA ILE A 49 8.79 -8.16 -9.75
C ILE A 49 10.03 -8.95 -9.37
N ARG A 50 10.12 -10.21 -9.81
CA ARG A 50 11.26 -11.08 -9.55
C ARG A 50 12.55 -10.49 -10.09
N ASP A 51 12.60 -10.21 -11.39
CA ASP A 51 13.86 -9.92 -12.10
C ASP A 51 14.46 -8.59 -11.63
N ARG A 52 13.63 -7.54 -11.50
CA ARG A 52 14.11 -6.24 -11.01
C ARG A 52 14.44 -6.23 -9.51
N GLY A 53 13.81 -7.11 -8.73
CA GLY A 53 14.16 -7.30 -7.33
C GLY A 53 15.51 -8.03 -7.16
N VAL A 54 15.76 -9.07 -7.97
CA VAL A 54 17.04 -9.78 -8.02
C VAL A 54 18.16 -8.86 -8.50
N GLU A 55 17.95 -8.12 -9.58
CA GLU A 55 18.91 -7.12 -10.07
C GLU A 55 19.30 -6.13 -8.97
N TRP A 56 18.32 -5.69 -8.15
CA TRP A 56 18.59 -4.80 -7.03
C TRP A 56 19.43 -5.46 -5.92
N ILE A 57 19.18 -6.72 -5.60
CA ILE A 57 20.01 -7.49 -4.66
C ILE A 57 21.46 -7.51 -5.14
N GLU A 58 21.68 -7.85 -6.42
CA GLU A 58 23.00 -7.98 -7.03
C GLU A 58 23.74 -6.64 -7.10
N GLN A 59 23.06 -5.57 -7.51
CA GLN A 59 23.70 -4.27 -7.73
C GLN A 59 23.85 -3.43 -6.46
N ARG A 60 22.95 -3.58 -5.49
CA ARG A 60 22.84 -2.67 -4.33
C ARG A 60 23.02 -3.35 -2.99
N SER A 61 22.95 -4.68 -2.92
CA SER A 61 23.08 -5.44 -1.66
C SER A 61 22.24 -4.87 -0.52
N CYS A 62 21.01 -4.42 -0.83
CA CYS A 62 20.16 -3.66 0.07
C CYS A 62 18.71 -4.14 -0.02
N VAL A 63 18.09 -4.49 1.11
CA VAL A 63 16.68 -4.92 1.16
C VAL A 63 15.76 -3.85 0.59
N SER A 64 15.98 -2.59 0.98
CA SER A 64 15.20 -1.41 0.60
C SER A 64 13.68 -1.55 0.79
N CYS A 65 13.07 -0.60 1.49
CA CYS A 65 11.63 -0.58 1.79
C CYS A 65 10.68 -0.46 0.58
N HIS A 66 11.19 -0.38 -0.65
CA HIS A 66 10.42 -0.30 -1.89
C HIS A 66 10.91 -1.29 -2.96
N ARG A 67 11.79 -2.24 -2.58
CA ARG A 67 12.32 -3.28 -3.47
C ARG A 67 12.09 -4.67 -2.91
N VAL A 68 13.09 -5.20 -2.20
CA VAL A 68 13.19 -6.62 -1.92
C VAL A 68 12.13 -7.06 -0.93
N SER A 69 11.80 -6.23 0.07
CA SER A 69 10.69 -6.51 1.00
C SER A 69 9.34 -6.66 0.29
N PHE A 70 9.08 -5.84 -0.73
CA PHE A 70 7.86 -5.93 -1.54
C PHE A 70 7.93 -7.03 -2.61
N MET A 71 9.11 -7.36 -3.11
CA MET A 71 9.33 -8.54 -3.96
C MET A 71 8.94 -9.81 -3.21
N THR A 72 9.55 -10.05 -2.05
CA THR A 72 9.29 -11.26 -1.27
C THR A 72 7.85 -11.33 -0.81
N TRP A 73 7.25 -10.21 -0.40
CA TRP A 73 5.81 -10.17 -0.07
C TRP A 73 4.92 -10.53 -1.27
N ALA A 74 5.09 -9.88 -2.43
CA ALA A 74 4.26 -10.16 -3.60
C ALA A 74 4.40 -11.61 -4.08
N MET A 75 5.63 -12.13 -4.13
CA MET A 75 5.92 -13.51 -4.55
C MET A 75 5.36 -14.53 -3.55
N ARG A 76 5.44 -14.25 -2.23
CA ARG A 76 4.83 -15.07 -1.19
C ARG A 76 3.31 -15.12 -1.32
N ALA A 77 2.67 -13.97 -1.45
CA ALA A 77 1.22 -13.88 -1.63
C ALA A 77 0.77 -14.60 -2.91
N ALA A 78 1.57 -14.55 -3.98
CA ALA A 78 1.31 -15.29 -5.21
C ALA A 78 1.39 -16.80 -4.99
N ALA A 79 2.43 -17.29 -4.30
CA ALA A 79 2.58 -18.70 -3.97
C ALA A 79 1.45 -19.21 -3.06
N GLU A 80 0.96 -18.41 -2.13
CA GLU A 80 -0.20 -18.72 -1.27
C GLU A 80 -1.51 -18.77 -2.06
N ASN A 81 -1.62 -17.99 -3.15
CA ASN A 81 -2.75 -18.02 -4.08
C ASN A 81 -2.62 -19.08 -5.19
N GLY A 82 -1.65 -20.00 -5.08
CA GLY A 82 -1.46 -21.11 -6.02
C GLY A 82 -0.79 -20.74 -7.35
N PHE A 83 -0.19 -19.55 -7.47
CA PHE A 83 0.61 -19.21 -8.65
C PHE A 83 1.96 -19.91 -8.64
N GLU A 84 2.50 -20.15 -9.83
CA GLU A 84 3.82 -20.76 -10.00
C GLU A 84 4.92 -19.81 -9.51
N VAL A 85 5.56 -20.21 -8.41
CA VAL A 85 6.68 -19.51 -7.78
C VAL A 85 7.68 -20.55 -7.30
N ASP A 86 8.97 -20.37 -7.60
CA ASP A 86 10.02 -21.19 -7.01
C ASP A 86 10.11 -20.89 -5.50
N ARG A 87 9.50 -21.76 -4.69
CA ARG A 87 9.43 -21.62 -3.23
C ARG A 87 10.79 -21.72 -2.57
N LYS A 88 11.74 -22.48 -3.13
CA LYS A 88 13.10 -22.61 -2.58
C LYS A 88 13.84 -21.30 -2.78
N GLN A 89 13.79 -20.77 -4.00
CA GLN A 89 14.42 -19.49 -4.32
C GLN A 89 13.78 -18.33 -3.54
N LEU A 90 12.45 -18.33 -3.39
CA LEU A 90 11.75 -17.36 -2.54
C LEU A 90 12.24 -17.41 -1.09
N ALA A 91 12.35 -18.60 -0.51
CA ALA A 91 12.87 -18.76 0.86
C ALA A 91 14.31 -18.23 0.99
N THR A 92 15.15 -18.39 -0.04
CA THR A 92 16.49 -17.80 -0.06
C THR A 92 16.45 -16.27 -0.03
N TRP A 93 15.58 -15.62 -0.81
CA TRP A 93 15.46 -14.15 -0.82
C TRP A 93 14.84 -13.60 0.47
N GLU A 94 13.90 -14.32 1.06
CA GLU A 94 13.31 -14.00 2.37
C GLU A 94 14.37 -14.08 3.48
N GLN A 95 15.11 -15.19 3.54
CA GLN A 95 16.22 -15.37 4.48
C GLN A 95 17.29 -14.29 4.30
N TRP A 96 17.70 -14.01 3.06
CA TRP A 96 18.64 -12.94 2.75
C TRP A 96 18.13 -11.57 3.24
N SER A 97 16.84 -11.29 3.08
CA SER A 97 16.23 -10.01 3.51
C SER A 97 16.30 -9.85 5.02
N VAL A 98 16.05 -10.93 5.76
CA VAL A 98 16.17 -10.96 7.22
C VAL A 98 17.63 -10.73 7.63
N GLU A 99 18.57 -11.51 7.10
CA GLU A 99 20.00 -11.40 7.43
C GLU A 99 20.56 -10.01 7.10
N ALA A 100 20.16 -9.43 5.97
CA ALA A 100 20.59 -8.10 5.55
C ALA A 100 20.07 -7.00 6.48
N LEU A 101 18.94 -7.18 7.16
CA LEU A 101 18.45 -6.26 8.19
C LEU A 101 19.18 -6.43 9.53
N LEU A 102 19.58 -7.65 9.88
CA LEU A 102 20.25 -7.96 11.15
C LEU A 102 21.73 -7.58 11.18
N LYS A 103 22.36 -7.37 10.01
CA LYS A 103 23.77 -6.99 9.91
C LYS A 103 23.96 -5.52 9.48
N PRO A 104 25.12 -4.91 9.77
CA PRO A 104 25.43 -3.58 9.27
C PRO A 104 25.54 -3.53 7.75
N GLN A 105 25.17 -2.40 7.15
CA GLN A 105 25.50 -2.12 5.75
C GLN A 105 26.97 -1.71 5.63
N GLU A 106 27.55 -1.87 4.43
CA GLU A 106 28.90 -1.41 4.16
C GLU A 106 29.08 0.07 4.55
N GLY A 107 30.15 0.36 5.29
CA GLY A 107 30.45 1.70 5.81
C GLY A 107 29.60 2.13 7.01
N ARG A 108 28.85 1.22 7.65
CA ARG A 108 28.09 1.48 8.88
C ARG A 108 28.45 0.49 9.98
N THR A 109 28.26 0.91 11.23
CA THR A 109 28.48 0.08 12.42
C THR A 109 27.20 -0.55 12.92
N GLU A 110 26.08 0.17 12.82
CA GLU A 110 24.77 -0.30 13.27
C GLU A 110 24.12 -1.24 12.25
N PRO A 111 23.36 -2.24 12.71
CA PRO A 111 22.52 -3.07 11.85
C PRO A 111 21.62 -2.24 10.93
N ALA A 112 21.42 -2.71 9.70
CA ALA A 112 20.60 -2.00 8.73
C ALA A 112 19.16 -1.76 9.25
N GLY A 113 18.60 -2.73 9.98
CA GLY A 113 17.27 -2.68 10.58
C GLY A 113 17.04 -1.47 11.49
N ALA A 114 18.04 -1.05 12.27
CA ALA A 114 17.94 0.12 13.15
C ALA A 114 17.71 1.44 12.38
N SER A 115 18.13 1.49 11.10
CA SER A 115 17.94 2.65 10.22
C SER A 115 16.86 2.45 9.14
N ASN A 116 16.34 1.22 8.99
CA ASN A 116 15.34 0.82 8.00
C ASN A 116 14.14 0.13 8.67
N LEU A 117 13.51 0.84 9.62
CA LEU A 117 12.37 0.32 10.39
C LEU A 117 11.20 -0.08 9.49
N GLU A 118 10.96 0.63 8.38
CA GLU A 118 9.93 0.24 7.41
C GLU A 118 10.24 -1.09 6.72
N GLY A 119 11.51 -1.32 6.35
CA GLY A 119 11.91 -2.62 5.83
C GLY A 119 11.70 -3.75 6.85
N VAL A 120 12.00 -3.48 8.12
CA VAL A 120 11.72 -4.41 9.23
C VAL A 120 10.22 -4.68 9.33
N ALA A 121 9.40 -3.63 9.38
CA ALA A 121 7.95 -3.74 9.48
C ALA A 121 7.34 -4.54 8.32
N GLN A 122 7.79 -4.28 7.09
CA GLN A 122 7.33 -4.97 5.89
C GLN A 122 7.72 -6.45 5.88
N VAL A 123 8.95 -6.80 6.29
CA VAL A 123 9.38 -8.21 6.39
C VAL A 123 8.56 -8.96 7.44
N LEU A 124 8.36 -8.37 8.62
CA LEU A 124 7.52 -8.96 9.68
C LEU A 124 6.07 -9.13 9.22
N TRP A 125 5.51 -8.11 8.56
CA TRP A 125 4.13 -8.14 8.08
C TRP A 125 3.91 -9.14 6.94
N ALA A 126 4.84 -9.23 5.99
CA ALA A 126 4.79 -10.21 4.90
C ALA A 126 4.81 -11.65 5.44
N ALA A 127 5.56 -11.90 6.51
CA ALA A 127 5.70 -13.20 7.16
C ALA A 127 4.73 -13.44 8.33
N ARG A 128 3.67 -12.63 8.47
CA ARG A 128 2.76 -12.69 9.64
C ARG A 128 2.03 -14.03 9.82
N ASN A 129 1.81 -14.77 8.73
CA ASN A 129 1.16 -16.08 8.73
C ASN A 129 2.15 -17.24 8.53
N GLN A 130 3.45 -16.98 8.71
CA GLN A 130 4.51 -17.96 8.60
C GLN A 130 5.12 -18.17 10.00
N PRO A 131 4.70 -19.21 10.75
CA PRO A 131 5.17 -19.42 12.12
C PRO A 131 6.68 -19.69 12.19
N ASP A 132 7.24 -20.32 11.15
CA ASP A 132 8.65 -20.74 11.11
C ASP A 132 9.57 -19.73 10.42
N HIS A 133 9.04 -18.62 9.90
CA HIS A 133 9.82 -17.61 9.20
C HIS A 133 9.42 -16.17 9.57
N PRO A 134 10.36 -15.25 9.86
CA PRO A 134 11.76 -15.55 10.19
C PRO A 134 11.86 -16.45 11.42
N SER A 135 13.03 -17.06 11.64
CA SER A 135 13.29 -17.84 12.86
C SER A 135 12.94 -17.03 14.11
N THR A 136 12.54 -17.70 15.20
CA THR A 136 12.13 -17.03 16.45
C THR A 136 13.17 -16.00 16.92
N ALA A 137 14.45 -16.34 16.88
CA ALA A 137 15.54 -15.45 17.28
C ALA A 137 15.65 -14.22 16.36
N ALA A 138 15.57 -14.42 15.03
CA ALA A 138 15.58 -13.31 14.08
C ALA A 138 14.34 -12.43 14.22
N ARG A 139 13.16 -13.02 14.43
CA ARG A 139 11.90 -12.31 14.69
C ARG A 139 12.02 -11.42 15.93
N GLN A 140 12.58 -11.94 17.03
CA GLN A 140 12.81 -11.18 18.25
C GLN A 140 13.74 -9.98 18.03
N GLN A 141 14.84 -10.15 17.30
CA GLN A 141 15.76 -9.04 16.99
C GLN A 141 15.10 -7.98 16.09
N LEU A 142 14.32 -8.39 15.09
CA LEU A 142 13.57 -7.46 14.25
C LEU A 142 12.53 -6.66 15.06
N LEU A 143 11.81 -7.32 15.97
CA LEU A 143 10.89 -6.65 16.89
C LEU A 143 11.62 -5.69 17.83
N ALA A 144 12.79 -6.08 18.34
CA ALA A 144 13.63 -5.22 19.19
C ALA A 144 14.01 -3.92 18.49
N PHE A 145 14.39 -3.94 17.20
CA PHE A 145 14.65 -2.70 16.44
C PHE A 145 13.44 -1.75 16.42
N LEU A 146 12.22 -2.28 16.33
CA LEU A 146 11.02 -1.45 16.39
C LEU A 146 10.79 -0.91 17.81
N LEU A 147 10.90 -1.76 18.84
CA LEU A 147 10.67 -1.37 20.23
C LEU A 147 11.68 -0.32 20.72
N GLU A 148 12.96 -0.54 20.48
CA GLU A 148 14.06 0.35 20.88
C GLU A 148 14.01 1.71 20.18
N ALA A 149 13.45 1.77 18.96
CA ALA A 149 13.36 3.00 18.20
C ALA A 149 12.10 3.83 18.49
N GLN A 150 11.20 3.35 19.37
CA GLN A 150 10.00 4.10 19.73
C GLN A 150 10.36 5.30 20.62
N GLU A 151 9.96 6.50 20.23
CA GLU A 151 10.22 7.72 20.99
C GLU A 151 9.30 7.82 22.23
N ASP A 152 9.61 8.74 23.15
CA ASP A 152 8.80 9.00 24.37
C ASP A 152 7.34 9.36 24.04
N SER A 153 7.12 10.03 22.90
CA SER A 153 5.81 10.33 22.32
C SER A 153 4.97 9.09 21.97
N GLY A 154 5.60 7.90 21.91
CA GLY A 154 4.99 6.67 21.43
C GLY A 154 5.06 6.49 19.91
N THR A 155 5.64 7.44 19.17
CA THR A 155 5.75 7.39 17.71
C THR A 155 7.17 7.01 17.26
N TRP A 156 7.35 6.85 15.95
CA TRP A 156 8.64 6.62 15.31
C TRP A 156 8.93 7.71 14.28
N PRO A 157 10.19 8.11 14.10
CA PRO A 157 10.57 9.04 13.06
C PRO A 157 10.53 8.36 11.68
N ALA A 158 10.08 9.10 10.67
CA ALA A 158 10.25 8.69 9.28
C ALA A 158 11.74 8.79 8.90
N LYS A 159 12.38 7.66 8.56
CA LYS A 159 13.82 7.61 8.24
C LYS A 159 14.11 7.56 6.74
N GLY A 160 15.38 7.73 6.39
CA GLY A 160 15.88 7.58 5.03
C GLY A 160 15.30 8.60 4.05
N GLN A 161 14.67 8.12 2.97
CA GLN A 161 14.12 8.98 1.93
C GLN A 161 12.65 9.40 2.18
N LEU A 162 12.01 8.84 3.22
CA LEU A 162 10.60 9.10 3.53
C LEU A 162 10.31 10.57 3.85
N PRO A 163 11.17 11.33 4.57
CA PRO A 163 10.90 12.76 4.80
C PRO A 163 10.74 13.61 3.52
N ARG A 164 11.12 13.07 2.34
CA ARG A 164 11.00 13.75 1.03
C ARG A 164 9.68 13.45 0.31
N GLN A 165 8.75 12.72 0.93
CA GLN A 165 7.41 12.48 0.36
C GLN A 165 6.67 13.81 0.07
N LYS A 166 5.75 13.78 -0.89
CA LYS A 166 4.93 14.94 -1.25
C LYS A 166 3.84 15.28 -0.23
N ARG A 167 3.51 14.37 0.69
CA ARG A 167 2.61 14.61 1.84
C ARG A 167 3.29 15.44 2.95
N PRO A 168 2.55 15.94 3.94
CA PRO A 168 3.14 16.64 5.09
C PRO A 168 4.17 15.77 5.85
N PRO A 169 5.26 16.36 6.39
CA PRO A 169 6.25 15.61 7.17
C PRO A 169 5.66 14.92 8.40
N GLU A 170 4.76 15.61 9.12
CA GLU A 170 4.07 15.07 10.29
C GLU A 170 3.27 13.82 9.94
N GLU A 171 2.47 13.86 8.86
CA GLU A 171 1.74 12.68 8.38
C GLU A 171 2.69 11.56 7.95
N THR A 172 3.86 11.89 7.41
CA THR A 172 4.86 10.88 7.03
C THR A 172 5.40 10.13 8.25
N ALA A 173 5.72 10.83 9.33
CA ALA A 173 6.14 10.20 10.59
C ALA A 173 5.01 9.35 11.19
N LEU A 174 3.77 9.85 11.14
CA LEU A 174 2.62 9.08 11.62
C LEU A 174 2.40 7.79 10.83
N VAL A 175 2.43 7.84 9.50
CA VAL A 175 2.28 6.63 8.68
C VAL A 175 3.40 5.63 8.95
N SER A 176 4.64 6.11 9.13
CA SER A 176 5.76 5.22 9.53
C SER A 176 5.50 4.57 10.89
N SER A 177 4.95 5.33 11.83
CA SER A 177 4.59 4.85 13.16
C SER A 177 3.49 3.78 13.11
N LEU A 178 2.49 3.97 12.24
CA LEU A 178 1.38 3.05 12.09
C LEU A 178 1.82 1.73 11.42
N TRP A 179 2.73 1.76 10.44
CA TRP A 179 3.32 0.55 9.88
C TRP A 179 4.14 -0.23 10.91
N ASN A 180 4.95 0.46 11.72
CA ASN A 180 5.70 -0.17 12.80
C ASN A 180 4.77 -0.80 13.86
N ALA A 181 3.70 -0.09 14.25
CA ALA A 181 2.70 -0.63 15.17
C ALA A 181 1.95 -1.85 14.59
N LEU A 182 1.66 -1.84 13.29
CA LEU A 182 1.04 -2.97 12.60
C LEU A 182 1.95 -4.20 12.62
N ALA A 183 3.25 -4.01 12.37
CA ALA A 183 4.25 -5.07 12.42
C ALA A 183 4.46 -5.65 13.82
N LEU A 184 4.45 -4.80 14.87
CA LEU A 184 4.51 -5.27 16.27
C LEU A 184 3.36 -6.22 16.61
N GLY A 185 2.18 -6.03 16.00
CA GLY A 185 1.04 -6.91 16.21
C GLY A 185 1.17 -8.30 15.57
N THR A 186 2.25 -8.56 14.81
CA THR A 186 2.53 -9.90 14.23
C THR A 186 3.26 -10.84 15.19
N ALA A 187 3.73 -10.33 16.34
CA ALA A 187 4.55 -11.07 17.30
C ALA A 187 3.76 -11.99 18.26
N GLY A 188 2.42 -12.02 18.15
CA GLY A 188 1.57 -12.39 19.27
C GLY A 188 1.53 -11.27 20.32
N ASN A 189 0.44 -11.18 21.08
CA ASN A 189 0.21 -10.09 22.04
C ASN A 189 1.08 -10.24 23.31
N THR A 190 2.39 -10.00 23.21
CA THR A 190 3.19 -9.77 24.42
C THR A 190 2.79 -8.44 25.06
N ALA A 191 3.01 -8.31 26.36
CA ALA A 191 2.67 -7.06 27.07
C ALA A 191 3.44 -5.85 26.50
N GLU A 192 4.70 -6.07 26.10
CA GLU A 192 5.57 -5.03 25.55
C GLU A 192 5.12 -4.56 24.16
N THR A 193 4.82 -5.49 23.23
CA THR A 193 4.33 -5.10 21.90
C THR A 193 2.93 -4.49 21.98
N ALA A 194 2.07 -4.97 22.88
CA ALA A 194 0.76 -4.39 23.11
C ALA A 194 0.84 -2.94 23.64
N GLU A 195 1.71 -2.67 24.61
CA GLU A 195 1.90 -1.32 25.15
C GLU A 195 2.53 -0.39 24.10
N ALA A 196 3.54 -0.83 23.36
CA ALA A 196 4.12 -0.05 22.26
C ALA A 196 3.07 0.32 21.20
N ARG A 197 2.21 -0.62 20.81
CA ARG A 197 1.09 -0.36 19.86
C ARG A 197 0.07 0.63 20.42
N LYS A 198 -0.28 0.50 21.70
CA LYS A 198 -1.19 1.43 22.38
C LYS A 198 -0.61 2.84 22.42
N ARG A 199 0.68 2.99 22.76
CA ARG A 199 1.40 4.27 22.72
C ARG A 199 1.45 4.86 21.31
N ALA A 200 1.64 4.03 20.29
CA ALA A 200 1.61 4.46 18.89
C ALA A 200 0.25 5.04 18.48
N LEU A 201 -0.84 4.36 18.85
CA LEU A 201 -2.19 4.84 18.57
C LEU A 201 -2.50 6.13 19.34
N ALA A 202 -2.08 6.22 20.61
CA ALA A 202 -2.23 7.44 21.40
C ALA A 202 -1.44 8.62 20.80
N GLY A 203 -0.18 8.40 20.42
CA GLY A 203 0.68 9.41 19.80
C GLY A 203 0.23 9.82 18.40
N ALA A 204 -0.39 8.91 17.63
CA ALA A 204 -1.01 9.23 16.35
C ALA A 204 -2.30 10.06 16.49
N GLY A 205 -2.87 10.10 17.68
CA GLY A 205 -4.08 10.84 17.98
C GLY A 205 -5.35 10.24 17.37
N PRO A 206 -6.51 10.90 17.59
CA PRO A 206 -7.78 10.45 17.06
C PRO A 206 -7.77 10.43 15.52
N TYR A 207 -8.80 9.80 14.95
CA TYR A 207 -9.03 9.88 13.50
C TYR A 207 -9.08 11.34 13.04
N ARG A 208 -8.43 11.62 11.90
CA ARG A 208 -8.45 12.91 11.20
C ARG A 208 -8.44 12.67 9.70
N GLU A 209 -8.94 13.62 8.92
CA GLU A 209 -8.71 13.57 7.48
C GLU A 209 -7.22 13.72 7.18
N ALA A 210 -6.70 12.85 6.32
CA ALA A 210 -5.29 12.78 5.96
C ALA A 210 -5.09 13.09 4.48
N ALA A 211 -3.89 13.53 4.12
CA ALA A 211 -3.55 13.90 2.75
C ALA A 211 -3.29 12.69 1.85
N SER A 212 -2.86 11.55 2.40
CA SER A 212 -2.49 10.35 1.63
C SER A 212 -3.41 9.16 1.84
N THR A 213 -3.64 8.40 0.77
CA THR A 213 -4.40 7.14 0.80
C THR A 213 -3.74 6.11 1.72
N GLU A 214 -2.40 6.08 1.77
CA GLU A 214 -1.63 5.19 2.65
C GLU A 214 -2.00 5.34 4.13
N TRP A 215 -2.32 6.57 4.59
CA TRP A 215 -2.77 6.79 5.97
C TRP A 215 -4.05 6.03 6.28
N TYR A 216 -5.04 6.08 5.38
CA TYR A 216 -6.31 5.38 5.55
C TYR A 216 -6.14 3.85 5.49
N VAL A 217 -5.28 3.39 4.58
CA VAL A 217 -4.91 1.98 4.42
C VAL A 217 -4.34 1.43 5.73
N VAL A 218 -3.28 2.03 6.28
CA VAL A 218 -2.62 1.47 7.46
C VAL A 218 -3.48 1.60 8.72
N ARG A 219 -4.30 2.66 8.84
CA ARG A 219 -5.30 2.79 9.91
C ARG A 219 -6.33 1.68 9.84
N LEU A 220 -6.83 1.35 8.65
CA LEU A 220 -7.80 0.27 8.48
C LEU A 220 -7.21 -1.08 8.86
N LEU A 221 -5.98 -1.36 8.42
CA LEU A 221 -5.26 -2.60 8.78
C LEU A 221 -5.09 -2.72 10.30
N LEU A 222 -4.73 -1.63 10.99
CA LEU A 222 -4.61 -1.60 12.45
C LEU A 222 -5.95 -1.77 13.17
N ALA A 223 -7.03 -1.18 12.65
CA ALA A 223 -8.37 -1.32 13.22
C ALA A 223 -8.85 -2.78 13.16
N VAL A 224 -8.60 -3.46 12.03
CA VAL A 224 -8.87 -4.89 11.87
C VAL A 224 -8.02 -5.73 12.83
N GLN A 225 -6.69 -5.49 12.86
CA GLN A 225 -5.78 -6.26 13.73
C GLN A 225 -6.09 -6.09 15.22
N SER A 226 -6.57 -4.91 15.65
CA SER A 226 -6.87 -4.61 17.05
C SER A 226 -8.30 -4.96 17.46
N ALA A 227 -9.11 -5.52 16.56
CA ALA A 227 -10.54 -5.78 16.76
C ALA A 227 -11.32 -4.56 17.29
N ALA A 228 -10.94 -3.34 16.89
CA ALA A 228 -11.58 -2.09 17.30
C ALA A 228 -12.70 -1.73 16.29
N PRO A 229 -13.98 -2.07 16.56
CA PRO A 229 -14.99 -2.13 15.49
C PRO A 229 -15.45 -0.74 15.01
N GLY A 230 -15.43 0.26 15.91
CA GLY A 230 -15.92 1.62 15.61
C GLY A 230 -15.11 2.33 14.53
N ASP A 231 -13.79 2.21 14.56
CA ASP A 231 -12.91 2.84 13.58
C ASP A 231 -12.96 2.10 12.23
N ARG A 232 -13.20 0.78 12.24
CA ARG A 232 -13.16 -0.06 11.03
C ARG A 232 -14.16 0.40 9.98
N GLN A 233 -15.45 0.50 10.32
CA GLN A 233 -16.47 0.87 9.32
C GLN A 233 -16.27 2.30 8.80
N GLN A 234 -15.96 3.25 9.68
CA GLN A 234 -15.66 4.62 9.28
C GLN A 234 -14.48 4.70 8.30
N LEU A 235 -13.43 3.90 8.52
CA LEU A 235 -12.27 3.84 7.62
C LEU A 235 -12.60 3.16 6.29
N ILE A 236 -13.45 2.13 6.28
CA ILE A 236 -13.97 1.53 5.04
C ILE A 236 -14.74 2.59 4.24
N ASP A 237 -15.73 3.24 4.86
CA ASP A 237 -16.58 4.24 4.21
C ASP A 237 -15.76 5.41 3.66
N ARG A 238 -14.76 5.85 4.44
CA ARG A 238 -13.89 6.92 3.97
C ARG A 238 -13.00 6.47 2.83
N LEU A 239 -12.37 5.30 2.93
CA LEU A 239 -11.47 4.81 1.88
C LEU A 239 -12.24 4.58 0.57
N THR A 240 -13.46 4.03 0.61
CA THR A 240 -14.30 3.89 -0.59
C THR A 240 -14.72 5.24 -1.17
N ALA A 241 -15.06 6.23 -0.34
CA ALA A 241 -15.39 7.58 -0.78
C ALA A 241 -14.21 8.36 -1.41
N LEU A 242 -12.97 7.96 -1.14
CA LEU A 242 -11.77 8.57 -1.71
C LEU A 242 -11.40 8.04 -3.10
N GLN A 243 -12.13 7.04 -3.60
CA GLN A 243 -11.92 6.49 -4.93
C GLN A 243 -12.15 7.55 -6.01
N ARG A 244 -11.26 7.64 -7.00
CA ARG A 244 -11.32 8.62 -8.08
C ARG A 244 -12.25 8.15 -9.21
N PRO A 245 -12.78 9.09 -10.02
CA PRO A 245 -13.39 8.72 -11.30
C PRO A 245 -12.45 7.81 -12.10
N GLY A 246 -12.96 6.69 -12.61
CA GLY A 246 -12.15 5.65 -13.26
C GLY A 246 -11.74 4.49 -12.35
N GLY A 247 -12.05 4.55 -11.05
CA GLY A 247 -12.05 3.39 -10.15
C GLY A 247 -10.77 3.16 -9.34
N GLY A 248 -9.70 3.92 -9.56
CA GLY A 248 -8.50 3.79 -8.74
C GLY A 248 -8.43 4.81 -7.59
N TRP A 249 -7.34 4.76 -6.83
CA TRP A 249 -7.00 5.73 -5.79
C TRP A 249 -5.69 6.41 -6.15
N GLY A 250 -5.55 7.68 -5.78
CA GLY A 250 -4.29 8.42 -5.92
C GLY A 250 -3.42 8.32 -4.66
N TRP A 251 -2.09 8.46 -4.82
CA TRP A 251 -1.15 8.52 -3.69
C TRP A 251 -1.57 9.57 -2.64
N LEU A 252 -1.75 10.83 -3.06
CA LEU A 252 -2.55 11.78 -2.29
C LEU A 252 -4.01 11.60 -2.65
N VAL A 253 -4.89 11.84 -1.70
CA VAL A 253 -6.35 11.71 -1.89
C VAL A 253 -6.92 12.62 -2.97
N LYS A 254 -6.16 13.66 -3.37
CA LYS A 254 -6.51 14.61 -4.44
C LYS A 254 -5.81 14.34 -5.77
N ASP A 255 -4.86 13.40 -5.81
CA ASP A 255 -4.17 13.05 -7.05
C ASP A 255 -5.09 12.25 -7.99
N GLU A 256 -4.70 12.18 -9.26
CA GLU A 256 -5.21 11.15 -10.17
C GLU A 256 -4.89 9.76 -9.64
N ALA A 257 -5.70 8.78 -10.05
CA ALA A 257 -5.51 7.40 -9.63
C ALA A 257 -4.18 6.82 -10.14
N ASP A 258 -3.53 6.01 -9.31
CA ASP A 258 -2.30 5.29 -9.63
C ASP A 258 -2.32 3.86 -9.08
N ALA A 259 -1.45 3.00 -9.61
CA ALA A 259 -1.41 1.59 -9.26
C ALA A 259 -0.91 1.31 -7.83
N LEU A 260 -0.07 2.20 -7.29
CA LEU A 260 0.49 2.06 -5.94
C LEU A 260 -0.61 2.25 -4.89
N ALA A 261 -1.33 3.37 -4.95
CA ALA A 261 -2.43 3.64 -4.02
C ALA A 261 -3.62 2.70 -4.25
N THR A 262 -3.93 2.35 -5.49
CA THR A 262 -5.01 1.41 -5.79
C THR A 262 -4.72 0.01 -5.22
N GLY A 263 -3.49 -0.50 -5.40
CA GLY A 263 -3.09 -1.79 -4.83
C GLY A 263 -3.18 -1.83 -3.29
N MET A 264 -2.73 -0.76 -2.62
CA MET A 264 -2.85 -0.62 -1.17
C MET A 264 -4.31 -0.57 -0.70
N ALA A 265 -5.16 0.20 -1.38
CA ALA A 265 -6.58 0.32 -1.04
C ALA A 265 -7.32 -1.01 -1.18
N LEU A 266 -7.13 -1.72 -2.30
CA LEU A 266 -7.69 -3.05 -2.51
C LEU A 266 -7.24 -4.03 -1.43
N TYR A 267 -5.96 -4.02 -1.08
CA TYR A 267 -5.43 -4.86 -0.01
C TYR A 267 -6.12 -4.58 1.33
N ALA A 268 -6.19 -3.31 1.76
CA ALA A 268 -6.77 -2.97 3.07
C ALA A 268 -8.29 -3.21 3.14
N LEU A 269 -9.03 -2.89 2.07
CA LEU A 269 -10.48 -3.15 2.02
C LEU A 269 -10.77 -4.65 2.08
N ARG A 270 -10.01 -5.47 1.34
CA ARG A 270 -10.14 -6.93 1.39
C ARG A 270 -9.71 -7.52 2.75
N PHE A 271 -8.69 -6.96 3.37
CA PHE A 271 -8.28 -7.30 4.74
C PHE A 271 -9.34 -6.94 5.79
N ALA A 272 -10.18 -5.95 5.49
CA ALA A 272 -11.34 -5.58 6.29
C ALA A 272 -12.64 -6.28 5.83
N ASP A 273 -12.53 -7.44 5.19
CA ASP A 273 -13.63 -8.29 4.73
C ASP A 273 -14.65 -7.61 3.79
N VAL A 274 -14.29 -6.49 3.15
CA VAL A 274 -15.16 -5.86 2.15
C VAL A 274 -15.33 -6.83 0.96
N PRO A 275 -16.55 -7.26 0.60
CA PRO A 275 -16.77 -8.29 -0.41
C PRO A 275 -16.13 -7.95 -1.76
N VAL A 276 -15.72 -8.97 -2.51
CA VAL A 276 -15.13 -8.77 -3.86
C VAL A 276 -16.15 -8.20 -4.85
N GLU A 277 -17.44 -8.36 -4.53
CA GLU A 277 -18.60 -7.81 -5.22
C GLU A 277 -18.92 -6.36 -4.80
N HIS A 278 -18.15 -5.75 -3.89
CA HIS A 278 -18.32 -4.34 -3.61
C HIS A 278 -17.88 -3.49 -4.82
N ASP A 279 -18.65 -2.45 -5.17
CA ASP A 279 -18.38 -1.60 -6.34
C ASP A 279 -16.96 -1.06 -6.37
N SER A 280 -16.49 -0.53 -5.23
CA SER A 280 -15.12 -0.02 -5.13
C SER A 280 -14.05 -1.08 -5.40
N ILE A 281 -14.27 -2.34 -4.98
CA ILE A 281 -13.32 -3.42 -5.27
C ILE A 281 -13.31 -3.71 -6.76
N ARG A 282 -14.48 -3.91 -7.39
CA ARG A 282 -14.59 -4.16 -8.83
C ARG A 282 -13.91 -3.08 -9.66
N GLN A 283 -14.20 -1.81 -9.34
CA GLN A 283 -13.66 -0.67 -10.06
C GLN A 283 -12.14 -0.53 -9.87
N GLY A 284 -11.63 -0.79 -8.67
CA GLY A 284 -10.17 -0.81 -8.42
C GLY A 284 -9.45 -1.91 -9.20
N VAL A 285 -10.02 -3.12 -9.24
CA VAL A 285 -9.48 -4.21 -10.07
C VAL A 285 -9.51 -3.81 -11.54
N GLN A 286 -10.61 -3.27 -12.04
CA GLN A 286 -10.72 -2.83 -13.44
C GLN A 286 -9.70 -1.73 -13.78
N PHE A 287 -9.49 -0.78 -12.86
CA PHE A 287 -8.47 0.25 -13.02
C PHE A 287 -7.07 -0.37 -13.19
N LEU A 288 -6.69 -1.32 -12.33
CA LEU A 288 -5.39 -2.00 -12.43
C LEU A 288 -5.27 -2.78 -13.74
N LEU A 289 -6.31 -3.50 -14.16
CA LEU A 289 -6.31 -4.24 -15.42
C LEU A 289 -6.16 -3.32 -16.63
N ASN A 290 -6.81 -2.16 -16.63
CA ASN A 290 -6.79 -1.21 -17.74
C ASN A 290 -5.48 -0.41 -17.83
N THR A 291 -4.69 -0.36 -16.76
CA THR A 291 -3.48 0.46 -16.68
C THR A 291 -2.19 -0.36 -16.65
N GLN A 292 -2.30 -1.70 -16.64
CA GLN A 292 -1.15 -2.59 -16.75
C GLN A 292 -0.50 -2.45 -18.14
N GLN A 293 0.82 -2.37 -18.16
CA GLN A 293 1.61 -2.36 -19.39
C GLN A 293 1.73 -3.77 -19.98
N ASP A 294 2.15 -3.87 -21.25
CA ASP A 294 2.32 -5.16 -21.94
C ASP A 294 3.32 -6.09 -21.23
N ASP A 295 4.35 -5.52 -20.60
CA ASP A 295 5.35 -6.26 -19.83
C ASP A 295 4.84 -6.74 -18.45
N GLY A 296 3.60 -6.36 -18.07
CA GLY A 296 3.00 -6.70 -16.79
C GLY A 296 3.25 -5.69 -15.67
N SER A 297 4.02 -4.63 -15.91
CA SER A 297 4.30 -3.58 -14.92
C SER A 297 3.22 -2.48 -14.90
N TRP A 298 3.31 -1.59 -13.92
CA TRP A 298 2.53 -0.35 -13.87
C TRP A 298 3.44 0.87 -13.80
N GLN A 299 3.08 1.93 -14.51
CA GLN A 299 3.70 3.24 -14.35
C GLN A 299 3.03 3.97 -13.19
N VAL A 300 3.84 4.57 -12.31
CA VAL A 300 3.35 5.32 -11.15
C VAL A 300 4.11 6.64 -11.04
N PRO A 301 3.40 7.78 -10.89
CA PRO A 301 4.02 9.07 -10.58
C PRO A 301 4.87 8.99 -9.32
N GLY A 302 6.00 9.70 -9.31
CA GLY A 302 6.86 9.70 -8.13
C GLY A 302 6.17 10.24 -6.88
N THR A 303 6.39 9.57 -5.75
CA THR A 303 5.79 9.90 -4.46
C THR A 303 6.47 11.10 -3.78
N LYS A 304 7.63 11.52 -4.29
CA LYS A 304 8.45 12.62 -3.75
C LYS A 304 8.13 13.95 -4.42
N ARG A 305 8.33 15.06 -3.70
CA ARG A 305 8.09 16.44 -4.20
C ARG A 305 8.84 16.73 -5.50
N GLN A 306 10.07 16.23 -5.61
CA GLN A 306 10.95 16.48 -6.76
C GLN A 306 10.50 15.79 -8.05
N ALA A 307 9.64 14.76 -7.95
CA ALA A 307 9.16 14.04 -9.13
C ALA A 307 8.20 14.85 -10.00
N ARG A 308 7.58 15.92 -9.45
CA ARG A 308 6.67 16.83 -10.16
C ARG A 308 5.56 16.10 -10.95
N GLY A 309 5.07 14.98 -10.42
CA GLY A 309 4.03 14.17 -11.05
C GLY A 309 4.50 13.25 -12.19
N LEU A 310 5.79 13.22 -12.51
CA LEU A 310 6.33 12.34 -13.53
C LEU A 310 6.47 10.91 -13.02
N PRO A 311 6.24 9.89 -13.87
CA PRO A 311 6.58 8.50 -13.54
C PRO A 311 8.06 8.38 -13.19
N VAL A 312 8.35 7.64 -12.11
CA VAL A 312 9.72 7.31 -11.72
C VAL A 312 9.84 5.82 -11.51
N GLU A 313 10.95 5.25 -11.93
CA GLU A 313 11.18 3.80 -11.94
C GLU A 313 10.91 3.16 -10.57
N THR A 314 11.37 3.80 -9.49
CA THR A 314 11.17 3.32 -8.12
C THR A 314 9.70 3.23 -7.74
N ALA A 315 8.89 4.22 -8.12
CA ALA A 315 7.46 4.22 -7.84
C ALA A 315 6.72 3.22 -8.73
N GLY A 316 7.13 3.07 -9.99
CA GLY A 316 6.58 2.07 -10.90
C GLY A 316 6.80 0.64 -10.41
N TYR A 317 8.02 0.30 -9.96
CA TYR A 317 8.29 -1.00 -9.36
C TYR A 317 7.46 -1.22 -8.09
N TRP A 318 7.46 -0.24 -7.18
CA TRP A 318 6.72 -0.33 -5.93
C TRP A 318 5.20 -0.49 -6.17
N GLY A 319 4.68 0.27 -7.14
CA GLY A 319 3.30 0.17 -7.61
C GLY A 319 2.99 -1.17 -8.25
N THR A 320 3.92 -1.76 -8.99
CA THR A 320 3.75 -3.11 -9.58
C THR A 320 3.62 -4.17 -8.49
N CYS A 321 4.44 -4.10 -7.44
CA CYS A 321 4.30 -4.99 -6.28
C CYS A 321 2.95 -4.81 -5.57
N TRP A 322 2.57 -3.57 -5.26
CA TRP A 322 1.29 -3.30 -4.57
C TRP A 322 0.06 -3.64 -5.40
N ALA A 323 0.07 -3.33 -6.70
CA ALA A 323 -0.99 -3.73 -7.62
C ALA A 323 -1.14 -5.26 -7.62
N THR A 324 -0.03 -6.00 -7.67
CA THR A 324 -0.05 -7.47 -7.62
C THR A 324 -0.59 -7.99 -6.29
N ILE A 325 -0.13 -7.43 -5.15
CA ILE A 325 -0.64 -7.78 -3.80
C ILE A 325 -2.14 -7.49 -3.68
N GLY A 326 -2.60 -6.34 -4.18
CA GLY A 326 -4.01 -5.95 -4.18
C GLY A 326 -4.88 -6.81 -5.11
N LEU A 327 -4.36 -7.25 -6.26
CA LEU A 327 -5.09 -8.20 -7.12
C LEU A 327 -5.18 -9.58 -6.44
N LEU A 328 -4.10 -10.05 -5.82
CA LEU A 328 -4.08 -11.32 -5.08
C LEU A 328 -5.11 -11.33 -3.94
N SER A 329 -5.27 -10.23 -3.20
CA SER A 329 -6.26 -10.11 -2.10
C SER A 329 -7.72 -10.22 -2.55
N THR A 330 -8.00 -10.02 -3.84
CA THR A 330 -9.35 -10.19 -4.41
C THR A 330 -9.65 -11.61 -4.86
N ARG A 331 -8.66 -12.52 -4.82
CA ARG A 331 -8.86 -13.96 -5.10
C ARG A 331 -9.08 -14.74 -3.81
N THR A 332 -8.10 -14.71 -2.92
CA THR A 332 -8.18 -15.32 -1.59
C THR A 332 -7.49 -14.41 -0.58
N MET A 333 -8.05 -14.32 0.62
CA MET A 333 -7.43 -13.59 1.73
C MET A 333 -6.77 -14.57 2.69
N PRO A 334 -5.48 -14.36 3.04
CA PRO A 334 -4.91 -15.01 4.21
C PRO A 334 -5.67 -14.56 5.47
N PRO A 335 -5.93 -15.44 6.44
CA PRO A 335 -6.59 -15.05 7.69
C PRO A 335 -5.79 -13.96 8.43
N PRO A 336 -6.44 -13.13 9.27
CA PRO A 336 -5.74 -12.17 10.12
C PRO A 336 -4.75 -12.88 11.05
N ALA A 337 -3.66 -12.18 11.39
CA ALA A 337 -2.61 -12.73 12.25
C ALA A 337 -3.20 -13.14 13.62
N GLY A 338 -3.02 -14.40 14.01
CA GLY A 338 -3.54 -14.96 15.26
C GLY A 338 -4.77 -15.87 15.09
N GLU A 339 -5.36 -15.96 13.92
CA GLU A 339 -6.35 -17.00 13.59
C GLU A 339 -5.68 -18.05 12.68
N SER A 340 -5.40 -19.24 13.22
CA SER A 340 -5.01 -20.38 12.39
C SER A 340 -6.13 -20.67 11.39
N ALA A 341 -5.80 -20.85 10.11
CA ALA A 341 -6.73 -21.41 9.14
C ALA A 341 -7.32 -22.72 9.70
N PRO A 342 -8.62 -23.00 9.53
CA PRO A 342 -9.18 -24.29 9.93
C PRO A 342 -8.39 -25.39 9.23
N ALA A 343 -7.94 -26.38 10.01
CA ALA A 343 -7.23 -27.53 9.48
C ALA A 343 -8.07 -28.13 8.35
N ALA A 344 -7.47 -28.26 7.15
CA ALA A 344 -8.10 -28.95 6.05
C ALA A 344 -8.53 -30.33 6.55
N THR A 345 -9.84 -30.59 6.54
CA THR A 345 -10.36 -31.93 6.79
C THR A 345 -9.74 -32.85 5.76
N PRO A 346 -9.11 -33.96 6.16
CA PRO A 346 -8.66 -34.94 5.20
C PRO A 346 -9.91 -35.51 4.54
N ASP A 347 -10.02 -35.35 3.22
CA ASP A 347 -11.07 -36.00 2.43
C ASP A 347 -11.03 -37.50 2.69
N GLY A 348 -12.21 -38.05 3.00
CA GLY A 348 -12.44 -39.49 3.20
C GLY A 348 -12.68 -40.25 1.91
#